data_AF-A0A5P8KIG6-F1
#
_entry.id   AF-A0A5P8KIG6-F1
#
_cell.length_a   1.000
_cell.length_b   1.000
_cell.length_c   1.000
_cell.angle_alpha   90.00
_cell.angle_beta   90.00
_cell.angle_gamma   90.00
#
_symmetry.space_group_name_H-M   'P 1'
#
loop_
_entity.id
_entity.type
_entity.pdbx_description
1 polymer ?
#
loop_
_entity_poly.entity_id
_entity_poly.type
_entity_poly.pdbx_seq_one_letter_code
_entity_poly.pdbx_strand_id
1 'polypeptide(L)'
;MITRGDSGMVGLGPERLLRPGGPLCPTDMPRTVEVATRARPEPGPTPESDTLTVRIRLRGGTVIWSGLAYPGPDGGPVEEARFDLAQYLGEIGRAYAALVGRP
;
A
#
# COMPACT_ATOMS: atom_id res chain seq x y z
N MET A 1 6.48 -14.11 14.31
CA MET A 1 5.32 -13.60 15.06
C MET A 1 4.66 -12.55 14.16
N ILE A 2 3.50 -12.85 13.57
CA ILE A 2 2.74 -11.84 12.82
C ILE A 2 2.20 -10.89 13.87
N THR A 3 2.74 -9.67 13.95
CA THR A 3 2.16 -8.61 14.78
C THR A 3 0.71 -8.45 14.35
N ARG A 4 -0.22 -8.61 15.31
CA ARG A 4 -1.65 -8.39 15.08
C ARG A 4 -1.82 -7.09 14.30
N GLY A 5 -2.49 -7.16 13.15
CA GLY A 5 -2.92 -5.96 12.44
C GLY A 5 -3.63 -5.04 13.41
N ASP A 6 -3.29 -3.76 13.40
CA ASP A 6 -3.97 -2.76 14.21
C ASP A 6 -5.46 -2.79 13.86
N SER A 7 -6.28 -3.24 14.81
CA SER A 7 -7.72 -3.44 14.63
C SER A 7 -8.48 -2.13 14.34
N GLY A 8 -7.83 -0.97 14.51
CA GLY A 8 -8.38 0.33 14.17
C GLY A 8 -8.09 0.80 12.75
N MET A 9 -7.18 0.16 12.01
CA MET A 9 -6.84 0.59 10.65
C MET A 9 -7.81 0.01 9.62
N VAL A 10 -8.43 0.89 8.84
CA VAL A 10 -9.31 0.51 7.74
C VAL A 10 -8.58 0.76 6.43
N GLY A 11 -8.41 -0.29 5.64
CA GLY A 11 -7.83 -0.19 4.30
C GLY A 11 -8.67 0.74 3.41
N LEU A 12 -8.01 1.57 2.61
CA LEU A 12 -8.73 2.35 1.60
C LEU A 12 -9.38 1.39 0.58
N GLY A 13 -10.48 1.85 -0.01
CA GLY A 13 -11.25 1.09 -0.99
C GLY A 13 -10.35 0.49 -2.09
N PRO A 14 -10.28 -0.84 -2.21
CA PRO A 14 -9.35 -1.50 -3.14
C PRO A 14 -9.61 -1.10 -4.60
N GLU A 15 -10.83 -0.73 -4.95
CA GLU A 15 -11.22 -0.20 -6.26
C GLU A 15 -10.54 1.12 -6.60
N ARG A 16 -10.25 1.96 -5.60
CA ARG A 16 -9.53 3.22 -5.79
C ARG A 16 -8.03 2.98 -5.93
N LEU A 17 -7.48 2.05 -5.15
CA LEU A 17 -6.05 1.75 -5.13
C LEU A 17 -5.59 0.99 -6.38
N LEU A 18 -6.36 -0.02 -6.79
CA LEU A 18 -5.96 -1.02 -7.79
C LEU A 18 -6.41 -0.71 -9.22
N ARG A 19 -7.30 0.28 -9.41
CA ARG A 19 -7.78 0.63 -10.76
C ARG A 19 -6.61 0.91 -11.72
N PRO A 20 -6.77 0.65 -13.02
CA PRO A 20 -5.77 1.03 -14.02
C PRO A 20 -5.36 2.51 -13.90
N GLY A 21 -4.06 2.78 -13.83
CA GLY A 21 -3.52 4.13 -13.61
C GLY A 21 -3.80 4.71 -12.21
N GLY A 22 -4.25 3.88 -11.27
CA GLY A 22 -4.52 4.26 -9.88
C GLY A 22 -3.27 4.55 -9.05
N PRO A 23 -3.43 4.85 -7.75
CA PRO A 23 -2.34 5.23 -6.86
C PRO A 23 -1.18 4.23 -6.80
N LEU A 24 -1.46 2.93 -6.92
CA LEU A 24 -0.43 1.90 -6.93
C LEU A 24 0.27 1.73 -8.29
N CYS A 25 -0.18 2.42 -9.34
CA CYS A 25 0.51 2.42 -10.63
C CYS A 25 1.86 3.14 -10.50
N PRO A 26 2.99 2.45 -10.77
CA PRO A 26 4.31 3.01 -10.50
C PRO A 26 4.68 4.06 -11.56
N THR A 27 5.37 5.11 -11.14
CA THR A 27 5.95 6.12 -12.03
C THR A 27 7.40 6.38 -11.65
N ASP A 28 8.21 6.89 -12.57
CA ASP A 28 9.62 7.22 -12.28
C ASP A 28 9.76 8.26 -11.15
N MET A 29 8.82 9.20 -11.07
CA MET A 29 8.73 10.12 -9.94
C MET A 29 8.17 9.39 -8.71
N PRO A 30 8.83 9.46 -7.53
CA PRO A 30 8.30 8.88 -6.31
C PRO A 30 6.97 9.51 -5.89
N ARG A 31 6.03 8.67 -5.45
CA ARG A 31 4.71 9.09 -4.97
C ARG A 31 4.40 8.46 -3.62
N THR A 32 3.84 9.23 -2.71
CA THR A 32 3.30 8.72 -1.45
C THR A 32 1.85 8.29 -1.67
N VAL A 33 1.53 7.07 -1.25
CA VAL A 33 0.21 6.45 -1.39
C VAL A 33 -0.31 6.09 -0.01
N GLU A 34 -1.46 6.62 0.33
CA GLU A 34 -2.22 6.20 1.50
C GLU A 34 -2.85 4.84 1.21
N VAL A 35 -2.70 3.87 2.11
CA VAL A 35 -3.23 2.50 1.93
C VAL A 35 -4.24 2.12 3.00
N ALA A 36 -4.15 2.73 4.17
CA ALA A 36 -5.13 2.58 5.24
C ALA A 36 -5.17 3.86 6.08
N THR A 37 -6.31 4.11 6.70
CA THR A 37 -6.47 5.18 7.68
C THR A 37 -7.16 4.65 8.91
N ARG A 38 -6.83 5.18 10.08
CA ARG A 38 -7.49 4.79 11.32
C ARG A 38 -8.96 5.21 11.29
N ALA A 39 -9.86 4.26 11.55
CA ALA A 39 -11.27 4.56 11.78
C ALA A 39 -11.39 5.37 13.08
N ARG A 40 -11.72 6.66 12.96
CA ARG A 40 -11.84 7.56 14.11
C ARG A 40 -13.04 7.16 14.98
N PRO A 41 -12.87 6.93 16.29
CA PRO A 41 -13.97 6.98 17.23
C PRO A 41 -14.15 8.44 17.70
N GLU A 42 -15.19 9.11 17.19
CA GLU A 42 -15.74 10.41 17.68
C GLU A 42 -14.76 11.63 17.76
N PRO A 43 -15.27 12.89 17.81
CA PRO A 43 -14.45 14.08 17.65
C PRO A 43 -13.79 14.52 18.97
N GLY A 44 -12.52 14.13 19.17
CA GLY A 44 -11.61 14.73 20.15
C GLY A 44 -10.58 15.68 19.50
N PRO A 45 -10.03 16.67 20.23
CA PRO A 45 -9.23 17.74 19.67
C PRO A 45 -7.74 17.34 19.53
N THR A 46 -7.43 16.55 18.51
CA THR A 46 -6.09 16.49 17.87
C THR A 46 -6.22 15.89 16.46
N PRO A 47 -5.77 16.56 15.39
CA PRO A 47 -5.79 16.01 14.04
C PRO A 47 -4.40 15.48 13.69
N GLU A 48 -4.03 14.35 14.27
CA GLU A 48 -2.95 13.53 13.72
C GLU A 48 -3.63 12.31 13.11
N SER A 49 -3.93 12.40 11.81
CA SER A 49 -4.50 11.28 11.08
C SER A 49 -3.46 10.16 11.07
N ASP A 50 -3.70 9.09 11.84
CA ASP A 50 -2.92 7.84 11.76
C ASP A 50 -3.19 7.18 10.40
N THR A 51 -2.55 7.71 9.35
CA THR A 51 -2.66 7.22 7.98
C THR A 51 -1.42 6.39 7.67
N LEU A 52 -1.64 5.14 7.26
CA LEU A 52 -0.58 4.29 6.75
C LEU A 52 -0.30 4.68 5.30
N THR A 53 0.93 5.12 5.06
CA THR A 53 1.40 5.48 3.73
C THR A 53 2.57 4.61 3.28
N VAL A 54 2.67 4.38 1.98
CA VAL A 54 3.85 3.79 1.32
C VAL A 54 4.36 4.74 0.24
N ARG A 55 5.68 4.82 0.06
CA ARG A 55 6.27 5.55 -1.06
C ARG A 55 6.63 4.61 -2.19
N ILE A 56 6.09 4.84 -3.38
CA ILE A 56 6.25 4.01 -4.57
C ILE A 56 7.04 4.77 -5.64
N ARG A 57 7.99 4.11 -6.30
CA ARG A 57 8.68 4.62 -7.50
C ARG A 57 9.04 3.50 -8.46
N LEU A 58 9.13 3.81 -9.74
CA LEU A 58 9.73 2.97 -10.77
C LEU A 58 11.21 3.36 -10.94
N ARG A 59 12.10 2.36 -11.04
CA ARG A 59 13.51 2.59 -11.38
C ARG A 59 14.01 1.44 -12.25
N GLY A 60 14.30 1.72 -13.52
CA GLY A 60 14.93 0.75 -14.43
C GLY A 60 14.20 -0.59 -14.54
N GLY A 61 12.86 -0.58 -14.54
CA GLY A 61 12.03 -1.79 -14.58
C GLY A 61 11.76 -2.45 -13.21
N THR A 62 12.24 -1.87 -12.11
CA THR A 62 11.92 -2.31 -10.75
C THR A 62 10.98 -1.34 -10.07
N VAL A 63 9.87 -1.84 -9.54
CA VAL A 63 8.97 -1.08 -8.66
C VAL A 63 9.52 -1.18 -7.24
N ILE A 64 9.70 -0.03 -6.61
CA ILE A 64 10.26 0.09 -5.26
C ILE A 64 9.20 0.68 -4.34
N TRP A 65 8.87 -0.05 -3.29
CA TRP A 65 8.10 0.43 -2.15
C TRP A 65 9.05 0.75 -1.02
N SER A 66 8.91 1.92 -0.40
CA SER A 66 9.80 2.42 0.65
C SER A 66 9.00 3.11 1.75
N GLY A 67 9.64 3.34 2.90
CA GLY A 67 8.95 3.80 4.12
C GLY A 67 8.10 2.68 4.72
N LEU A 68 8.51 1.44 4.50
CA LEU A 68 7.91 0.26 5.09
C LEU A 68 8.50 0.09 6.50
N ALA A 69 7.68 -0.27 7.47
CA ALA A 69 8.11 -0.50 8.85
C ALA A 69 7.54 -1.82 9.39
N TYR A 70 7.56 -2.87 8.56
CA TYR A 70 7.12 -4.21 8.97
C TYR A 70 8.32 -5.13 9.24
N PRO A 71 8.20 -6.09 10.16
CA PRO A 71 9.29 -7.01 10.48
C PRO A 71 9.60 -7.93 9.30
N GLY A 72 10.86 -7.99 8.93
CA GLY A 72 11.40 -8.91 7.93
C GLY A 72 11.59 -10.32 8.48
N PRO A 73 12.00 -11.27 7.62
CA PRO A 73 12.26 -12.66 8.01
C PRO A 73 13.26 -12.80 9.15
N ASP A 74 14.26 -11.91 9.18
CA ASP A 74 15.33 -11.88 10.18
C ASP A 74 14.97 -11.08 11.44
N GLY A 75 13.72 -10.60 11.55
CA GLY A 75 13.24 -9.78 12.67
C GLY A 75 13.64 -8.31 12.61
N GLY A 76 14.53 -7.91 11.68
CA GLY A 76 14.84 -6.50 11.39
C GLY A 76 13.76 -5.82 10.54
N PRO A 77 13.64 -4.48 10.55
CA PRO A 77 12.65 -3.77 9.75
C PRO A 77 12.94 -3.91 8.25
N VAL A 78 11.92 -4.22 7.46
CA VAL A 78 11.97 -4.07 6.01
C VAL A 78 11.63 -2.64 5.68
N GLU A 79 12.64 -1.85 5.31
CA GLU A 79 12.49 -0.46 4.90
C GLU A 79 12.05 -0.31 3.43
N GLU A 80 12.42 -1.29 2.60
CA GLU A 80 12.21 -1.28 1.16
C GLU A 80 11.83 -2.67 0.61
N ALA A 81 10.81 -2.72 -0.23
CA ALA A 81 10.43 -3.91 -1.01
C ALA A 81 10.57 -3.63 -2.50
N ARG A 82 11.01 -4.62 -3.27
CA ARG A 82 11.32 -4.51 -4.70
C ARG A 82 10.57 -5.55 -5.49
N PHE A 83 10.02 -5.14 -6.62
CA PHE A 83 9.23 -6.00 -7.51
C PHE A 83 9.67 -5.78 -8.96
N ASP A 84 9.71 -6.86 -9.73
CA ASP A 84 9.77 -6.75 -11.19
C ASP A 84 8.51 -6.05 -11.72
N LEU A 85 8.68 -5.13 -12.68
CA LEU A 85 7.58 -4.33 -13.21
C LEU A 85 6.48 -5.18 -13.86
N ALA A 86 6.84 -6.17 -14.68
CA ALA A 86 5.86 -6.98 -15.40
C ALA A 86 5.05 -7.83 -14.43
N GLN A 87 5.71 -8.44 -13.45
CA GLN A 87 5.04 -9.18 -12.38
C GLN A 87 4.11 -8.27 -11.56
N TYR A 88 4.60 -7.10 -11.14
CA TYR A 88 3.86 -6.15 -10.33
C TYR A 88 2.57 -5.68 -11.03
N LEU A 89 2.66 -5.26 -12.29
CA LEU A 89 1.50 -4.84 -13.07
C LEU A 89 0.53 -6.00 -13.32
N GLY A 90 1.06 -7.20 -13.55
CA GLY A 90 0.25 -8.41 -13.68
C GLY A 90 -0.57 -8.72 -12.43
N GLU A 91 0.02 -8.57 -11.25
CA GLU A 91 -0.70 -8.77 -9.97
C GLU A 91 -1.74 -7.68 -9.72
N ILE A 92 -1.44 -6.40 -9.98
CA ILE A 92 -2.44 -5.33 -9.87
C ILE A 92 -3.63 -5.62 -10.79
N GLY A 93 -3.36 -5.99 -12.04
CA GLY A 93 -4.41 -6.33 -13.01
C GLY A 93 -5.29 -7.48 -12.54
N ARG A 94 -4.67 -8.58 -12.05
CA ARG A 94 -5.41 -9.73 -11.48
C ARG A 94 -6.26 -9.34 -10.29
N ALA A 95 -5.70 -8.59 -9.35
CA ALA A 95 -6.40 -8.16 -8.13
C ALA A 95 -7.59 -7.26 -8.47
N TYR A 96 -7.42 -6.32 -9.41
CA TYR A 96 -8.51 -5.46 -9.87
C TYR A 96 -9.61 -6.25 -10.59
N ALA A 97 -9.25 -7.17 -11.49
CA ALA A 97 -10.22 -8.01 -12.18
C ALA A 97 -11.03 -8.88 -11.21
N ALA A 98 -10.39 -9.46 -10.20
CA ALA A 98 -11.05 -10.23 -9.15
C ALA A 98 -12.00 -9.37 -8.30
N LEU A 99 -11.69 -8.08 -8.12
CA LEU A 99 -12.56 -7.14 -7.41
C LEU A 99 -13.80 -6.78 -8.23
N VAL A 100 -13.64 -6.47 -9.52
CA VAL A 100 -14.74 -6.11 -10.43
C VAL A 100 -15.63 -7.31 -10.75
N GLY A 101 -15.09 -8.53 -10.75
CA GLY A 101 -15.84 -9.77 -10.94
C GLY A 101 -16.62 -10.26 -9.72
N ARG A 102 -16.57 -9.54 -8.58
CA ARG A 102 -17.42 -9.88 -7.44
C ARG A 102 -18.88 -9.47 -7.75
N PRO A 103 -19.86 -10.36 -7.51
CA PRO A 103 -21.27 -10.05 -7.66
C PRO A 103 -21.75 -9.00 -6.66
#